data_AF-A0A6G0ZBX9-F1
#
_entry.id   AF-A0A6G0ZBX9-F1
#
_cell.length_a   1.000
_cell.length_b   1.000
_cell.length_c   1.000
_cell.angle_alpha   90.00
_cell.angle_beta   90.00
_cell.angle_gamma   90.00
#
_symmetry.space_group_name_H-M   'P 1'
#
loop_
_entity.id
_entity.type
_entity.pdbx_description
1 polymer ?
#
loop_
_entity_poly.entity_id
_entity_poly.type
_entity_poly.pdbx_seq_one_letter_code
_entity_poly.pdbx_strand_id
1 'polypeptide(L)' 'MNLILVLFQYFKVEYNKLILYFYFTVHPVISSPSQLVGAPKGTEVKLECNVEAFPKSINYWVRESGK' A
#
# COMPACT_ATOMS: atom_id res chain seq x y z
N MET A 1 -19.42 -0.84 13.04
CA MET A 1 -18.19 -0.98 13.86
C MET A 1 -16.93 -0.50 13.15
N ASN A 2 -16.75 -0.76 11.85
CA ASN A 2 -15.58 -0.25 11.09
C ASN A 2 -15.62 1.27 10.80
N LEU A 3 -16.80 1.87 10.56
CA LEU A 3 -16.90 3.32 10.27
C LEU A 3 -16.53 4.23 11.46
N ILE A 4 -16.79 3.78 12.69
CA ILE A 4 -16.52 4.56 13.93
C ILE A 4 -15.02 4.64 14.21
N LEU A 5 -14.27 3.57 13.94
CA LEU A 5 -12.81 3.56 14.15
C LEU A 5 -12.08 4.51 13.17
N VAL A 6 -12.55 4.62 11.92
CA VAL A 6 -11.99 5.55 10.93
C VAL A 6 -12.15 7.01 11.35
N LEU A 7 -13.25 7.36 12.02
CA LEU A 7 -13.52 8.73 12.46
C LEU A 7 -12.67 9.18 13.65
N PHE A 8 -12.34 8.27 14.58
CA PHE A 8 -11.55 8.62 15.78
C PHE A 8 -10.07 8.95 15.47
N GLN A 9 -9.56 8.54 14.31
CA GLN A 9 -8.17 8.77 13.93
C GLN A 9 -7.90 10.18 13.37
N TYR A 10 -8.89 11.08 13.35
CA TYR A 10 -8.82 12.39 12.68
C TYR A 10 -8.96 13.65 13.52
N PHE A 11 -9.23 13.56 14.83
CA PHE A 11 -9.39 14.74 15.67
C PHE A 11 -8.41 14.73 16.85
N LYS A 12 -7.24 15.34 16.67
CA LYS A 12 -6.43 15.86 17.77
C LYS A 12 -6.60 17.38 17.80
N VAL A 13 -7.49 17.86 18.66
CA VAL A 13 -7.73 19.29 18.89
C VAL A 13 -6.77 19.75 19.99
N GLU A 14 -5.82 20.62 19.64
CA GLU A 14 -4.99 21.35 20.61
C GLU A 14 -5.21 22.86 20.37
N TYR A 15 -5.55 23.58 21.43
CA TYR A 15 -5.98 24.98 21.38
C TYR A 15 -4.78 25.91 21.08
N ASN A 16 -4.99 26.86 20.16
CA ASN A 16 -4.06 27.86 19.60
C ASN A 16 -3.08 27.39 18.50
N LYS A 17 -3.39 27.86 17.27
CA LYS A 17 -2.66 27.72 15.99
C LYS A 17 -3.13 26.54 15.13
N LEU A 18 -4.29 26.71 14.49
CA LEU A 18 -4.85 25.82 13.47
C LEU A 18 -3.99 25.80 12.20
N ILE A 19 -2.90 25.03 12.22
CA ILE A 19 -2.44 24.33 11.02
C ILE A 19 -2.73 22.86 11.29
N LEU A 20 -3.88 22.41 10.81
CA LEU A 20 -4.31 21.02 10.93
C LEU A 20 -3.46 20.19 9.95
N TYR A 21 -2.30 19.70 10.39
CA TYR A 21 -1.58 18.67 9.65
C TYR A 21 -2.37 17.37 9.76
N PHE A 22 -3.31 17.18 8.83
CA PHE A 22 -4.06 15.95 8.68
C PHE A 22 -3.11 14.86 8.16
N TYR A 23 -2.48 14.12 9.08
CA TYR A 23 -1.64 12.98 8.71
C TYR A 23 -2.55 11.78 8.45
N PHE A 24 -3.00 11.63 7.21
CA PHE A 24 -3.77 10.48 6.78
C PHE A 24 -2.84 9.33 6.40
N THR A 25 -3.00 8.16 7.00
CA THR A 25 -2.25 6.95 6.62
C THR A 25 -3.13 6.01 5.81
N VAL A 26 -2.64 5.54 4.68
CA VAL A 26 -3.28 4.51 3.87
C VAL A 26 -2.43 3.25 3.98
N HIS A 27 -3.01 2.18 4.52
CA HIS A 27 -2.37 0.88 4.56
C HIS A 27 -2.07 0.39 3.13
N PRO A 28 -0.91 -0.25 2.88
CA PRO A 28 -0.57 -0.72 1.54
C PRO A 28 -1.59 -1.72 1.00
N VAL A 29 -2.15 -1.41 -0.16
CA VAL A 29 -2.99 -2.31 -0.95
C VAL A 29 -2.23 -2.69 -2.21
N ILE A 30 -2.08 -4.00 -2.44
CA ILE A 30 -1.36 -4.54 -3.60
C ILE A 30 -2.37 -5.19 -4.53
N SER A 31 -2.34 -4.81 -5.81
CA SER A 31 -3.11 -5.46 -6.87
C SER A 31 -2.19 -5.85 -8.02
N SER A 32 -2.48 -6.99 -8.66
CA SER A 32 -1.73 -7.44 -9.84
C SER A 32 -2.72 -7.74 -10.96
N PRO A 33 -2.42 -7.33 -12.21
CA PRO A 33 -3.27 -7.64 -13.36
C PRO A 33 -3.29 -9.13 -13.69
N SER A 34 -2.26 -9.89 -13.30
CA SER A 34 -2.16 -11.32 -13.59
C SER A 34 -1.52 -12.06 -12.43
N GLN A 35 -2.35 -12.79 -11.67
CA GLN A 35 -1.90 -13.57 -10.52
C GLN A 35 -1.08 -14.81 -10.92
N LEU A 36 -1.22 -15.26 -12.16
CA LEU A 36 -0.47 -16.38 -12.71
C LEU A 36 0.05 -16.01 -14.09
N VAL A 37 1.37 -16.17 -14.27
CA VAL A 37 2.04 -15.92 -15.55
C VAL A 37 2.82 -17.19 -15.91
N GLY A 38 2.45 -17.80 -17.03
CA GLY A 38 3.21 -18.91 -17.61
C GLY A 38 4.24 -18.39 -18.62
N ALA A 39 5.45 -18.92 -18.58
CA ALA A 39 6.52 -18.59 -19.52
C ALA A 39 7.06 -19.87 -20.16
N PRO A 40 7.02 -20.00 -21.50
CA PRO A 40 7.78 -21.03 -22.21
C PRO A 40 9.28 -20.95 -21.91
N LYS A 41 10.01 -22.05 -22.14
CA LYS A 41 11.45 -22.07 -21.89
C LYS A 41 12.17 -21.10 -22.84
N GLY A 42 12.99 -20.22 -22.27
CA GLY A 42 13.80 -19.25 -23.03
C GLY A 42 13.06 -17.94 -23.38
N THR A 43 11.84 -17.75 -22.89
CA THR A 43 11.11 -16.48 -23.08
C THR A 43 11.19 -15.60 -21.85
N GLU A 44 11.18 -14.29 -22.06
CA GLU A 44 11.10 -13.30 -20.99
C GLU A 44 9.64 -12.99 -20.66
N VAL A 45 9.36 -12.78 -19.37
CA VAL A 45 8.06 -12.34 -18.88
C VAL A 45 8.22 -11.17 -17.92
N LYS A 46 7.27 -10.25 -17.96
CA LYS A 46 7.22 -9.10 -17.06
C LYS A 46 6.20 -9.37 -15.95
N LEU A 47 6.64 -9.29 -14.70
CA LEU A 47 5.76 -9.28 -13.54
C LEU A 47 5.46 -7.83 -13.15
N GLU A 48 4.20 -7.56 -12.82
CA GLU A 48 3.74 -6.22 -12.50
C GLU A 48 2.77 -6.24 -11.33
N CYS A 49 2.89 -5.24 -10.46
CA CYS A 49 2.00 -5.01 -9.33
C CYS A 49 1.82 -3.50 -9.09
N ASN A 50 0.59 -3.12 -8.76
CA ASN A 50 0.22 -1.78 -8.34
C ASN A 50 0.14 -1.75 -6.83
N VAL A 51 0.76 -0.73 -6.22
CA VAL A 51 0.78 -0.54 -4.77
C VAL A 51 0.23 0.83 -4.43
N GLU A 52 -0.86 0.85 -3.68
CA GLU A 52 -1.50 2.07 -3.18
C GLU A 52 -1.24 2.18 -1.67
N ALA A 53 -0.46 3.18 -1.26
CA ALA A 53 -0.07 3.38 0.14
C ALA A 53 0.28 4.85 0.42
N PHE A 54 0.07 5.29 1.66
CA PHE A 54 0.59 6.58 2.14
C PHE A 54 1.07 6.48 3.59
N PRO A 55 2.30 6.93 3.91
CA PRO A 55 3.33 7.44 2.99
C PRO A 55 3.81 6.38 1.99
N LYS A 56 4.55 6.79 0.94
CA LYS A 56 5.00 5.90 -0.13
C LYS A 56 5.72 4.66 0.45
N SER A 57 5.28 3.48 0.05
CA SER A 57 5.86 2.21 0.51
C SER A 57 7.20 1.89 -0.17
N ILE A 58 8.00 1.04 0.49
CA ILE A 58 9.19 0.40 -0.08
C ILE A 58 8.74 -0.93 -0.67
N ASN A 59 8.95 -1.13 -1.97
CA ASN A 59 8.47 -2.31 -2.69
C ASN A 59 9.67 -3.09 -3.24
N TYR A 60 9.70 -4.40 -3.01
CA TYR A 60 10.73 -5.30 -3.51
C TYR A 60 10.12 -6.66 -3.86
N TRP A 61 10.77 -7.38 -4.76
CA TRP A 61 10.36 -8.72 -5.16
C TRP A 61 11.00 -9.77 -4.26
N VAL A 62 10.22 -10.76 -3.86
CA VAL A 62 10.69 -11.94 -3.13
C VAL A 62 10.35 -13.17 -3.96
N ARG A 63 11.31 -14.07 -4.12
CA ARG A 63 11.07 -15.40 -4.68
C ARG A 63 10.82 -16.36 -3.53
N GLU A 64 9.91 -17.31 -3.71
CA GLU A 64 9.57 -18.33 -2.72
C GLU A 64 10.81 -19.12 -2.23
N SER A 65 11.83 -19.23 -3.09
CA SER A 65 13.09 -19.90 -2.77
C SER A 65 13.98 -19.17 -1.75
N GLY A 66 13.70 -17.91 -1.38
CA GLY A 66 14.48 -17.15 -0.39
C GLY A 66 15.99 -17.04 -0.68
N LYS A 67 16.41 -17.35 -1.91
CA LYS A 67 17.78 -17.34 -2.43
C LYS A 67 17.81 -16.51 -3.71
#